data_AF-A0A2D4LP28-F1
#
_entry.id   AF-A0A2D4LP28-F1
#
_cell.length_a   1.000
_cell.length_b   1.000
_cell.length_c   1.000
_cell.angle_alpha   90.00
_cell.angle_beta   90.00
_cell.angle_gamma   90.00
#
_symmetry.space_group_name_H-M   'P 1'
#
loop_
_entity.id
_entity.type
_entity.pdbx_description
1 polymer ?
#
loop_
_entity_poly.entity_id
_entity_poly.type
_entity_poly.pdbx_seq_one_letter_code
_entity_poly.pdbx_strand_id
1 'polypeptide(L)'
;IQKFIKVAIPTDLERLRKHQINIEKYQRCRLWDKLHEEHINAGRTVQQLRANIREMENLCARVRKEDILILQRMIDPVKEEASLAIKEFLQLHLESAEVLKRQFRQQEAGLTRSTT
;
A
#
# COMPACT_ATOMS: atom_id res chain seq x y z
N ILE A 1 -16.83 -1.35 -16.43
CA ILE A 1 -15.49 -2.01 -16.34
C ILE A 1 -14.38 -1.09 -16.87
N GLN A 2 -14.46 -0.54 -18.10
CA GLN A 2 -13.40 0.32 -18.66
C GLN A 2 -12.99 1.52 -17.78
N LYS A 3 -13.93 2.16 -17.06
CA LYS A 3 -13.60 3.26 -16.12
C LYS A 3 -12.62 2.84 -15.02
N PHE A 4 -12.71 1.59 -14.55
CA PHE A 4 -11.83 1.08 -13.49
C PHE A 4 -10.44 0.78 -14.06
N ILE A 5 -10.39 0.13 -15.22
CA ILE A 5 -9.15 -0.27 -15.90
C ILE A 5 -8.36 0.96 -16.39
N LYS A 6 -9.04 1.94 -16.99
CA LYS A 6 -8.37 3.07 -17.65
C LYS A 6 -8.12 4.27 -16.74
N VAL A 7 -8.87 4.41 -15.65
CA VAL A 7 -8.88 5.65 -14.85
C VAL A 7 -8.74 5.37 -13.37
N ALA A 8 -9.71 4.68 -12.75
CA ALA A 8 -9.77 4.60 -11.28
C ALA A 8 -8.57 3.85 -10.68
N ILE A 9 -8.27 2.64 -11.16
CA ILE A 9 -7.17 1.81 -10.64
C ILE A 9 -5.81 2.45 -10.96
N PRO A 10 -5.51 2.88 -12.20
CA PRO A 10 -4.22 3.53 -12.49
C PRO A 10 -3.98 4.81 -11.68
N THR A 11 -5.02 5.61 -11.46
CA THR A 11 -4.90 6.86 -10.68
C THR A 11 -4.58 6.58 -9.21
N ASP A 12 -5.28 5.61 -8.61
CA ASP A 12 -5.06 5.22 -7.22
C ASP A 12 -3.67 4.58 -7.02
N LEU A 13 -3.20 3.79 -7.99
CA LEU A 13 -1.85 3.19 -7.98
C LEU A 13 -0.74 4.25 -8.05
N GLU A 14 -0.86 5.21 -8.98
CA GLU A 14 0.09 6.32 -9.09
C GLU A 14 0.12 7.16 -7.81
N ARG A 15 -1.06 7.40 -7.22
CA ARG A 15 -1.18 8.11 -5.94
C ARG A 15 -0.52 7.34 -4.80
N LEU A 16 -0.73 6.02 -4.74
CA LEU A 16 -0.13 5.16 -3.71
C LEU A 16 1.40 5.12 -3.84
N ARG A 17 1.93 5.07 -5.06
CA ARG A 17 3.38 5.15 -5.32
C ARG A 17 3.97 6.47 -4.81
N LYS A 18 3.28 7.59 -5.02
CA LYS A 18 3.72 8.90 -4.48
C LYS A 18 3.75 8.90 -2.95
N HIS A 19 2.73 8.32 -2.31
CA HIS A 19 2.71 8.18 -0.86
C HIS A 19 3.88 7.32 -0.34
N GLN A 20 4.24 6.23 -1.01
CA GLN A 20 5.41 5.41 -0.63
C GLN A 20 6.71 6.22 -0.65
N ILE A 21 6.96 6.97 -1.73
CA ILE A 21 8.14 7.83 -1.85
C ILE A 21 8.17 8.88 -0.73
N ASN A 22 7.03 9.48 -0.41
CA ASN A 22 6.93 10.48 0.65
C ASN A 22 7.15 9.88 2.04
N ILE A 23 6.60 8.69 2.32
CA ILE A 23 6.81 7.95 3.57
C ILE A 23 8.31 7.69 3.78
N GLU A 24 8.99 7.13 2.77
CA GLU A 24 10.44 6.88 2.84
C GLU A 24 11.24 8.17 3.09
N LYS A 25 10.88 9.25 2.38
CA LYS A 25 11.49 10.57 2.54
C LYS A 25 11.30 11.11 3.95
N TYR A 26 10.09 11.10 4.47
CA TYR A 26 9.77 11.65 5.80
C TYR A 26 10.38 10.81 6.92
N GLN A 27 10.42 9.49 6.76
CA GLN A 27 11.12 8.60 7.69
C GLN A 27 12.63 8.87 7.72
N ARG A 28 13.28 9.00 6.55
CA ARG A 28 14.72 9.32 6.47
C ARG A 28 15.06 10.67 7.10
N CYS A 29 14.19 11.67 6.91
CA CYS A 29 14.36 13.01 7.45
C CYS A 29 13.83 13.18 8.89
N ARG A 30 13.31 12.12 9.53
CA ARG A 30 12.71 12.15 10.88
C ARG A 30 11.58 13.19 11.05
N LEU A 31 10.79 13.41 9.99
CA LEU A 31 9.66 14.33 9.98
C LEU A 31 8.38 13.59 10.42
N TRP A 32 8.25 13.34 11.72
CA TRP A 32 7.23 12.44 12.26
C TRP A 32 5.78 12.90 12.05
N ASP A 33 5.50 14.20 12.17
CA ASP A 33 4.14 14.72 11.94
C ASP A 33 3.70 14.50 10.49
N LYS A 34 4.59 14.82 9.54
CA LYS A 34 4.34 14.59 8.11
C LYS A 34 4.27 13.10 7.77
N LEU A 35 5.10 12.28 8.40
CA LEU A 35 5.05 10.83 8.23
C LEU A 35 3.70 10.28 8.68
N HIS A 36 3.20 10.73 9.83
CA HIS A 36 1.90 10.32 10.37
C HIS A 36 0.75 10.71 9.44
N GLU A 37 0.70 11.97 8.99
CA GLU A 37 -0.28 12.43 8.01
C GLU A 37 -0.23 11.63 6.71
N GLU A 38 0.98 11.38 6.21
CA GLU A 38 1.18 10.65 4.96
C GLU A 38 0.69 9.20 5.08
N HIS A 39 0.89 8.55 6.23
CA HIS A 39 0.33 7.22 6.50
C HIS A 39 -1.20 7.21 6.50
N ILE A 40 -1.85 8.22 7.10
CA ILE A 40 -3.32 8.34 7.08
C ILE A 40 -3.82 8.49 5.64
N ASN A 41 -3.16 9.35 4.86
CA ASN A 41 -3.54 9.61 3.46
C ASN A 41 -3.31 8.39 2.56
N ALA A 42 -2.20 7.68 2.76
CA ALA A 42 -1.93 6.41 2.11
C ALA A 42 -3.01 5.36 2.46
N GLY A 43 -3.37 5.26 3.75
CA GLY A 43 -4.41 4.35 4.23
C GLY A 43 -5.77 4.58 3.56
N ARG A 44 -6.17 5.84 3.37
CA ARG A 44 -7.39 6.20 2.63
C ARG A 44 -7.31 5.77 1.16
N THR A 45 -6.17 5.99 0.51
CA THR A 45 -5.95 5.58 -0.88
C THR A 45 -6.04 4.06 -1.03
N VAL A 46 -5.49 3.29 -0.08
CA VAL A 46 -5.59 1.82 -0.05
C VAL A 46 -7.04 1.37 0.09
N GLN A 47 -7.82 2.00 0.98
CA GLN A 47 -9.24 1.68 1.14
C GLN A 47 -10.02 1.95 -0.14
N GLN A 48 -9.75 3.07 -0.81
CA GLN A 48 -10.39 3.41 -2.09
C GLN A 48 -10.05 2.41 -3.19
N LEU A 49 -8.77 2.02 -3.31
CA LEU A 49 -8.33 1.03 -4.27
C LEU A 49 -9.01 -0.34 -4.05
N ARG A 50 -9.11 -0.79 -2.80
CA ARG A 50 -9.80 -2.05 -2.44
C ARG A 50 -11.29 -1.99 -2.79
N ALA A 51 -11.95 -0.86 -2.56
CA ALA A 51 -13.35 -0.66 -2.93
C ALA A 51 -13.52 -0.72 -4.46
N ASN A 52 -12.65 -0.02 -5.20
CA ASN A 52 -12.67 0.02 -6.66
C ASN A 52 -12.46 -1.38 -7.28
N ILE A 53 -11.54 -2.18 -6.73
CA ILE A 53 -11.31 -3.57 -7.16
C ILE A 53 -12.54 -4.43 -6.91
N ARG A 54 -13.11 -4.38 -5.69
CA ARG A 54 -14.30 -5.17 -5.35
C ARG A 54 -15.52 -4.82 -6.22
N GLU A 55 -15.70 -3.54 -6.52
CA GLU A 55 -16.77 -3.09 -7.41
C GLU A 55 -16.53 -3.56 -8.86
N MET A 56 -15.28 -3.55 -9.31
CA MET A 56 -14.90 -4.12 -10.60
C MET A 56 -15.23 -5.62 -10.65
N GLU A 57 -14.82 -6.41 -9.66
CA GLU A 57 -15.12 -7.85 -9.56
C GLU A 57 -16.63 -8.14 -9.57
N ASN A 58 -17.43 -7.35 -8.83
CA ASN A 58 -18.89 -7.47 -8.83
C ASN A 58 -19.51 -7.20 -10.21
N LEU A 59 -18.96 -6.25 -10.97
CA LEU A 59 -19.40 -5.98 -12.34
C LEU A 59 -18.94 -7.08 -13.30
N CYS A 60 -17.78 -7.68 -13.04
CA CYS A 60 -17.26 -8.81 -13.79
C CYS A 60 -18.13 -10.07 -13.62
N ALA A 61 -18.68 -10.29 -12.43
CA ALA A 61 -19.61 -11.40 -12.16
C ALA A 61 -20.94 -11.29 -12.93
N ARG A 62 -21.27 -10.12 -13.51
CA ARG A 62 -22.48 -9.88 -14.31
C ARG A 62 -22.24 -10.06 -15.82
N VAL A 63 -21.03 -10.42 -16.22
CA VAL A 63 -20.62 -10.64 -17.61
C VAL A 63 -21.05 -12.04 -18.05
N ARG A 64 -21.49 -12.18 -19.32
CA ARG A 64 -21.94 -13.46 -19.88
C ARG A 64 -20.80 -14.48 -19.89
N LYS A 65 -21.12 -15.78 -19.81
CA LYS A 65 -20.12 -16.86 -19.71
C LYS A 65 -19.08 -16.81 -20.83
N GLU A 66 -19.53 -16.40 -22.02
CA GLU A 66 -18.70 -16.25 -23.21
C GLU A 66 -17.54 -15.24 -23.04
N ASP A 67 -17.74 -14.21 -22.23
CA ASP A 67 -16.81 -13.09 -22.06
C ASP A 67 -15.89 -13.25 -20.83
N ILE A 68 -16.11 -14.28 -20.00
CA ILE A 68 -15.34 -14.53 -18.76
C ILE A 68 -13.85 -14.73 -19.06
N LEU A 69 -13.52 -15.43 -20.15
CA LEU A 69 -12.11 -15.68 -20.54
C LEU A 69 -11.40 -14.43 -21.03
N ILE A 70 -12.12 -13.53 -21.72
CA ILE A 70 -11.59 -12.24 -22.15
C ILE A 70 -11.32 -11.38 -20.91
N LEU A 71 -12.24 -11.43 -19.96
CA LEU A 71 -12.16 -10.66 -18.73
C LEU A 71 -11.04 -11.14 -17.79
N GLN A 72 -10.87 -12.45 -17.62
CA GLN A 72 -9.74 -13.02 -16.86
C GLN A 72 -8.40 -12.62 -17.47
N ARG A 73 -8.24 -12.71 -18.79
CA ARG A 73 -7.03 -12.24 -19.48
C ARG A 73 -6.71 -10.77 -19.23
N MET A 74 -7.72 -9.93 -18.97
CA MET A 74 -7.52 -8.53 -18.63
C MET A 74 -7.23 -8.30 -17.15
N ILE A 75 -7.77 -9.13 -16.26
CA ILE A 75 -7.73 -8.93 -14.80
C ILE A 75 -6.50 -9.60 -14.18
N ASP A 76 -6.12 -10.79 -14.64
CA ASP A 76 -5.06 -11.58 -14.02
C ASP A 76 -3.71 -10.83 -13.93
N PRO A 77 -3.23 -10.11 -14.97
CA PRO A 77 -1.99 -9.35 -14.86
C PRO A 77 -2.05 -8.25 -13.79
N VAL A 78 -3.17 -7.54 -13.72
CA VAL A 78 -3.40 -6.43 -12.78
C VAL A 78 -3.51 -6.97 -11.35
N LYS A 79 -4.14 -8.13 -11.17
CA LYS A 79 -4.31 -8.79 -9.88
C LYS A 79 -2.98 -9.31 -9.34
N GLU A 80 -2.14 -9.89 -10.18
CA GLU A 80 -0.80 -10.34 -9.81
C GLU A 80 0.11 -9.16 -9.44
N GLU A 81 0.11 -8.10 -10.25
CA GLU A 81 0.86 -6.87 -9.96
C GLU A 81 0.41 -6.23 -8.64
N ALA A 82 -0.90 -6.12 -8.41
CA ALA A 82 -1.44 -5.59 -7.15
C ALA A 82 -1.07 -6.48 -5.95
N SER A 83 -1.11 -7.80 -6.12
CA SER A 83 -0.75 -8.74 -5.04
C SER A 83 0.73 -8.67 -4.71
N LEU A 84 1.59 -8.52 -5.72
CA LEU A 84 3.03 -8.33 -5.54
C LEU A 84 3.31 -7.03 -4.78
N ALA A 85 2.72 -5.92 -5.22
CA ALA A 85 2.89 -4.62 -4.59
C ALA A 85 2.41 -4.60 -3.12
N ILE A 86 1.30 -5.28 -2.82
CA ILE A 86 0.82 -5.44 -1.45
C ILE A 86 1.83 -6.22 -0.60
N LYS A 87 2.38 -7.32 -1.15
CA LYS A 87 3.35 -8.16 -0.44
C LYS A 87 4.64 -7.40 -0.16
N GLU A 88 5.16 -6.68 -1.14
CA GLU A 88 6.36 -5.84 -1.00
C GLU A 88 6.14 -4.74 0.04
N PHE A 89 4.99 -4.06 0.01
CA PHE A 89 4.65 -3.04 1.01
C PHE A 89 4.57 -3.60 2.43
N LEU A 90 3.89 -4.74 2.61
CA LEU A 90 3.79 -5.38 3.93
C LEU A 90 5.15 -5.82 4.46
N GLN A 91 6.04 -6.30 3.59
CA GLN A 91 7.39 -6.71 3.95
C GLN A 91 8.24 -5.52 4.40
N LEU A 92 8.24 -4.42 3.63
CA LEU A 92 8.88 -3.16 4.02
C LEU A 92 8.34 -2.62 5.34
N HIS A 93 7.03 -2.78 5.58
CA HIS A 93 6.39 -2.33 6.82
C HIS A 93 6.86 -3.14 8.04
N LEU A 94 6.95 -4.47 7.91
CA LEU A 94 7.49 -5.37 8.93
C LEU A 94 8.96 -5.07 9.25
N GLU A 95 9.79 -4.88 8.23
CA GLU A 95 11.21 -4.54 8.40
C GLU A 95 11.37 -3.19 9.11
N SER A 96 10.56 -2.20 8.75
CA SER A 96 10.56 -0.88 9.39
C SER A 96 10.12 -0.94 10.86
N ALA A 97 9.12 -1.78 11.18
CA ALA A 97 8.67 -2.00 12.56
C ALA A 97 9.75 -2.67 13.43
N GLU A 98 10.51 -3.61 12.87
CA GLU A 98 11.63 -4.24 13.57
C GLU A 98 12.81 -3.28 13.79
N VAL A 99 13.09 -2.39 12.83
CA VAL A 99 14.09 -1.32 13.01
C VAL A 99 13.68 -0.37 14.13
N LEU A 100 12.41 0.04 14.20
CA LEU A 100 11.87 0.84 15.29
C LEU A 100 12.02 0.15 16.64
N LYS A 101 11.64 -1.14 16.76
CA LYS A 101 11.80 -1.92 18.00
C LYS A 101 13.27 -2.00 18.45
N ARG A 102 14.21 -2.16 17.50
CA ARG A 102 15.65 -2.20 17.82
C ARG A 102 16.16 -0.86 18.33
N GLN A 103 15.71 0.25 17.75
CA GLN A 103 16.07 1.60 18.21
C GLN A 103 15.51 1.90 19.60
N PHE A 104 14.25 1.51 19.88
CA PHE A 104 13.67 1.63 21.21
C PHE A 104 14.47 0.85 22.27
N ARG A 105 14.84 -0.41 21.99
CA ARG A 105 15.68 -1.21 22.91
C ARG A 105 17.07 -0.62 23.15
N GLN A 106 17.69 -0.04 22.14
CA GLN A 106 18.99 0.63 22.29
C GLN A 106 18.89 1.93 23.11
N GLN A 107 17.77 2.65 22.99
CA GLN A 107 17.51 3.87 23.75
C GLN A 107 17.23 3.57 25.24
N GLU A 108 16.51 2.48 25.54
CA GLU A 108 16.34 1.98 26.92
C GLU A 108 17.67 1.51 27.53
N ALA A 109 18.50 0.80 26.77
CA ALA A 109 19.82 0.34 27.23
C ALA A 109 20.83 1.49 27.44
N GLY A 110 20.67 2.62 26.74
CA GLY A 110 21.48 3.83 26.96
C GLY A 110 21.07 4.61 28.21
N LEU A 111 19.77 4.60 28.53
CA LEU A 111 19.22 5.28 29.71
C LEU A 111 19.59 4.56 31.02
N THR A 112 19.63 3.22 31.00
CA THR A 112 20.05 2.42 32.17
C THR A 112 21.55 2.52 32.49
N ARG A 113 22.40 2.82 31.51
CA ARG A 113 23.84 3.05 31.70
C ARG A 113 24.21 4.44 32.23
N SER A 114 23.32 5.41 32.14
CA SER A 114 23.60 6.79 32.59
C SER A 114 23.18 7.07 34.04
N THR A 115 22.63 6.06 34.73
CA THR A 115 22.11 6.17 36.11
C THR A 115 22.89 5.31 37.12
N THR A 116 24.08 4.84 36.76
CA THR A 116 25.02 4.15 37.67
C THR A 116 26.37 4.83 37.61
#